data_AF-A0A109HGC1-F1
#
_entry.id   AF-A0A109HGC1-F1
#
_cell.length_a   1.000
_cell.length_b   1.000
_cell.length_c   1.000
_cell.angle_alpha   90.00
_cell.angle_beta   90.00
_cell.angle_gamma   90.00
#
_symmetry.space_group_name_H-M   'P 1'
#
loop_
_entity.id
_entity.type
_entity.pdbx_description
1 polymer ?
#
loop_
_entity_poly.entity_id
_entity_poly.type
_entity_poly.pdbx_seq_one_letter_code
_entity_poly.pdbx_strand_id
1 'polypeptide(L)'
;MNPHPVKRYEVIATSHAPGPWDTFEGAYVHYDVINTKCVPMIPFIGEQHVPNTGLDVPMTRVDDHTWKGYFYRDAMLDEDYFKLGVCHWDVTSVGVGAIAQGVRFSWGAGGEAFEELLRDSPEISYFKKSAYGDRSLAPYGAPDYSPLRPEYKQNPDDFFPVTIAVKEAKP
;
A
#
# COMPACT_ATOMS: atom_id res chain seq x y z
N MET A 1 -15.08 13.36 4.07
CA MET A 1 -15.10 12.22 3.12
C MET A 1 -16.13 12.50 2.04
N ASN A 2 -15.92 11.98 0.84
CA ASN A 2 -16.86 12.08 -0.27
C ASN A 2 -18.12 11.23 0.03
N PRO A 3 -19.33 11.81 0.02
CA PRO A 3 -20.56 11.06 0.30
C PRO A 3 -20.96 10.09 -0.83
N HIS A 4 -20.45 10.29 -2.05
CA HIS A 4 -20.80 9.50 -3.23
C HIS A 4 -19.55 9.18 -4.08
N PRO A 5 -18.61 8.37 -3.57
CA PRO A 5 -17.42 7.99 -4.33
C PRO A 5 -17.78 7.05 -5.49
N VAL A 6 -17.15 7.26 -6.64
CA VAL A 6 -17.44 6.52 -7.89
C VAL A 6 -16.22 5.83 -8.48
N LYS A 7 -15.00 6.26 -8.14
CA LYS A 7 -13.76 5.70 -8.69
C LYS A 7 -13.32 4.47 -7.90
N ARG A 8 -14.03 3.35 -8.09
CA ARG A 8 -13.76 2.09 -7.39
C ARG A 8 -12.56 1.36 -7.99
N TYR A 9 -11.66 0.89 -7.13
CA TYR A 9 -10.50 0.08 -7.49
C TYR A 9 -10.53 -1.23 -6.72
N GLU A 10 -10.15 -2.32 -7.38
CA GLU A 10 -9.87 -3.62 -6.78
C GLU A 10 -8.38 -3.70 -6.44
N VAL A 11 -8.06 -4.01 -5.18
CA VAL A 11 -6.72 -4.39 -4.74
C VAL A 11 -6.67 -5.91 -4.61
N ILE A 12 -5.66 -6.52 -5.23
CA ILE A 12 -5.42 -7.97 -5.21
C ILE A 12 -4.03 -8.18 -4.64
N ALA A 13 -3.94 -8.96 -3.57
CA ALA A 13 -2.67 -9.34 -2.97
C ALA A 13 -2.46 -10.83 -3.12
N THR A 14 -1.27 -11.26 -3.55
CA THR A 14 -0.90 -12.67 -3.57
C THR A 14 0.36 -12.96 -2.78
N SER A 15 0.46 -14.16 -2.21
CA SER A 15 1.61 -14.58 -1.43
C SER A 15 1.92 -16.06 -1.57
N HIS A 16 3.17 -16.38 -1.90
CA HIS A 16 3.70 -17.75 -1.99
C HIS A 16 4.63 -18.05 -0.82
N ALA A 17 4.25 -17.62 0.38
CA ALA A 17 5.01 -17.86 1.61
C ALA A 17 5.29 -19.35 1.86
N PRO A 18 6.40 -19.70 2.55
CA PRO A 18 6.75 -21.09 2.85
C PRO A 18 5.79 -21.76 3.85
N GLY A 19 4.88 -21.00 4.48
CA GLY A 19 3.90 -21.50 5.44
C GLY A 19 2.63 -20.64 5.52
N PRO A 20 1.65 -21.03 6.34
CA PRO A 20 0.38 -20.32 6.49
C PRO A 20 0.50 -19.03 7.30
N TRP A 21 -0.17 -17.97 6.86
CA TRP A 21 -0.28 -16.73 7.64
C TRP A 21 -1.16 -16.94 8.88
N ASP A 22 -0.71 -16.44 10.04
CA ASP A 22 -1.53 -16.42 11.26
C ASP A 22 -2.67 -15.42 11.12
N THR A 23 -2.39 -14.29 10.48
CA THR A 23 -3.36 -13.21 10.26
C THR A 23 -3.00 -12.47 8.98
N PHE A 24 -4.01 -12.16 8.16
CA PHE A 24 -3.88 -11.20 7.08
C PHE A 24 -4.54 -9.90 7.54
N GLU A 25 -3.77 -8.83 7.69
CA GLU A 25 -4.22 -7.57 8.29
C GLU A 25 -5.11 -6.74 7.35
N GLY A 26 -5.14 -7.07 6.05
CA GLY A 26 -5.86 -6.32 5.03
C GLY A 26 -4.96 -5.39 4.23
N ALA A 27 -5.59 -4.53 3.44
CA ALA A 27 -4.90 -3.46 2.72
C ALA A 27 -5.05 -2.14 3.49
N TYR A 28 -4.09 -1.24 3.29
CA TYR A 28 -4.11 0.13 3.76
C TYR A 28 -3.78 1.05 2.60
N VAL A 29 -4.63 2.07 2.40
CA VAL A 29 -4.50 3.03 1.29
C VAL A 29 -4.24 4.40 1.88
N HIS A 30 -3.20 5.08 1.41
CA HIS A 30 -2.85 6.43 1.85
C HIS A 30 -3.36 7.47 0.84
N TYR A 31 -3.90 8.56 1.37
CA TYR A 31 -4.40 9.70 0.61
C TYR A 31 -3.63 10.96 1.02
N ASP A 32 -3.18 11.71 0.04
CA ASP A 32 -2.52 12.99 0.23
C ASP A 32 -3.23 14.09 -0.57
N VAL A 33 -3.11 15.32 -0.08
CA VAL A 33 -3.38 16.50 -0.90
C VAL A 33 -2.23 16.69 -1.89
N ILE A 34 -2.51 16.49 -3.18
CA ILE A 34 -1.50 16.54 -4.24
C ILE A 34 -1.18 17.96 -4.73
N ASN A 35 -2.00 18.95 -4.38
CA ASN A 35 -1.82 20.35 -4.75
C ASN A 35 -1.55 21.24 -3.53
N THR A 36 -0.31 21.21 -3.02
CA THR A 36 0.10 21.88 -1.77
C THR A 36 -0.16 23.39 -1.71
N LYS A 37 -0.37 24.07 -2.86
CA LYS A 37 -0.73 25.49 -2.91
C LYS A 37 -2.06 25.83 -2.20
N CYS A 38 -2.96 24.85 -2.04
CA CYS A 38 -4.21 25.06 -1.29
C CYS A 38 -3.99 25.06 0.24
N VAL A 39 -2.80 24.69 0.72
CA VAL A 39 -2.47 24.56 2.14
C VAL A 39 -1.75 25.82 2.64
N PRO A 40 -2.14 26.40 3.79
CA PRO A 40 -1.47 27.58 4.32
C PRO A 40 -0.02 27.27 4.70
N MET A 41 0.86 28.22 4.43
CA MET A 41 2.24 28.17 4.91
C MET A 41 2.27 28.58 6.39
N ILE A 42 2.99 27.82 7.20
CA ILE A 42 3.21 28.12 8.61
C ILE A 42 4.11 29.35 8.68
N PRO A 43 3.64 30.47 9.27
CA PRO A 43 4.45 31.66 9.41
C PRO A 43 5.77 31.34 10.15
N PHE A 44 6.83 32.05 9.81
CA PHE A 44 8.18 31.98 10.42
C PHE A 44 9.05 30.77 10.05
N ILE A 45 8.49 29.58 9.82
CA ILE A 45 9.30 28.39 9.46
C ILE A 45 9.22 28.02 7.98
N GLY A 46 8.25 28.56 7.22
CA GLY A 46 8.17 28.36 5.76
C GLY A 46 7.75 26.95 5.34
N GLU A 47 7.16 26.18 6.25
CA GLU A 47 6.69 24.82 6.00
C GLU A 47 5.17 24.77 5.75
N GLN A 48 4.70 23.68 5.15
CA GLN A 48 3.28 23.38 4.99
C GLN A 48 2.99 22.01 5.64
N HIS A 49 1.96 21.95 6.48
CA HIS A 49 1.43 20.67 6.95
C HIS A 49 0.41 20.17 5.94
N VAL A 50 0.89 19.44 4.92
CA VAL A 50 0.04 18.88 3.87
C VAL A 50 -0.90 17.84 4.50
N PRO A 51 -2.23 18.01 4.40
CA PRO A 51 -3.16 17.03 4.92
C PRO A 51 -2.96 15.67 4.25
N ASN A 52 -2.90 14.65 5.08
CA ASN A 52 -2.79 13.26 4.68
C ASN A 52 -3.64 12.39 5.60
N THR A 53 -4.08 11.24 5.09
CA THR A 53 -4.82 10.25 5.87
C THR A 53 -4.68 8.87 5.24
N GLY A 54 -5.15 7.83 5.91
CA GLY A 54 -5.27 6.53 5.28
C GLY A 54 -6.50 5.77 5.74
N LEU A 55 -6.90 4.81 4.92
CA LEU A 55 -8.08 4.00 5.13
C LEU A 55 -7.70 2.52 5.06
N ASP A 56 -8.16 1.77 6.05
CA ASP A 56 -8.14 0.32 6.00
C ASP A 56 -9.12 -0.18 4.93
N VAL A 57 -8.66 -1.16 4.16
CA VAL A 57 -9.41 -1.82 3.11
C VAL A 57 -9.62 -3.26 3.54
N PRO A 58 -10.85 -3.63 3.91
CA PRO A 58 -11.18 -5.02 4.22
C PRO A 58 -10.89 -5.90 3.00
N MET A 59 -10.11 -6.95 3.20
CA MET A 59 -9.78 -7.91 2.16
C MET A 59 -10.38 -9.28 2.49
N THR A 60 -10.96 -9.90 1.48
CA THR A 60 -11.50 -11.26 1.55
C THR A 60 -10.53 -12.23 0.89
N ARG A 61 -10.21 -13.32 1.58
CA ARG A 61 -9.42 -14.41 1.00
C ARG A 61 -10.27 -15.13 -0.05
N VAL A 62 -9.76 -15.23 -1.28
CA VAL A 62 -10.48 -15.88 -2.40
C VAL A 62 -9.91 -17.25 -2.75
N ASP A 63 -8.66 -17.51 -2.39
CA ASP A 63 -8.00 -18.82 -2.52
C ASP A 63 -6.85 -18.95 -1.51
N ASP A 64 -6.04 -20.00 -1.64
CA ASP A 64 -4.97 -20.28 -0.68
C ASP A 64 -3.89 -19.18 -0.63
N HIS A 65 -3.72 -18.43 -1.70
CA HIS A 65 -2.63 -17.47 -1.89
C HIS A 65 -3.11 -16.06 -2.18
N THR A 66 -4.41 -15.81 -2.32
CA THR A 66 -4.94 -14.56 -2.86
C THR A 66 -6.00 -13.94 -1.94
N TRP A 67 -5.88 -12.63 -1.76
CA TRP A 67 -6.86 -11.77 -1.09
C TRP A 67 -7.28 -10.65 -2.01
N LYS A 68 -8.56 -10.26 -1.93
CA LYS A 68 -9.13 -9.16 -2.72
C LYS A 68 -9.89 -8.19 -1.84
N GLY A 69 -9.74 -6.91 -2.11
CA GLY A 69 -10.49 -5.83 -1.47
C GLY A 69 -10.85 -4.75 -2.46
N TYR A 70 -11.71 -3.82 -2.05
CA TYR A 70 -12.09 -2.67 -2.87
C TYR A 70 -11.91 -1.39 -2.08
N PHE A 71 -11.38 -0.36 -2.75
CA PHE A 71 -11.31 0.99 -2.21
C PHE A 71 -11.78 1.99 -3.27
N TYR A 72 -12.00 3.23 -2.85
CA TYR A 72 -12.40 4.31 -3.73
C TYR A 72 -11.30 5.36 -3.78
N ARG A 73 -10.74 5.61 -4.96
CA ARG A 73 -9.68 6.62 -5.13
C ARG A 73 -10.17 8.02 -4.79
N ASP A 74 -11.46 8.28 -4.98
CA ASP A 74 -12.15 9.52 -4.65
C ASP A 74 -12.91 9.44 -3.31
N ALA A 75 -12.47 8.60 -2.35
CA ALA A 75 -13.05 8.55 -1.01
C ALA A 75 -12.89 9.86 -0.23
N MET A 76 -11.82 10.61 -0.50
CA MET A 76 -11.57 11.92 0.09
C MET A 76 -12.25 13.00 -0.73
N LEU A 77 -12.79 14.01 -0.04
CA LEU A 77 -13.56 15.09 -0.67
C LEU A 77 -12.62 16.22 -1.08
N ASP A 78 -12.69 16.61 -2.34
CA ASP A 78 -12.03 17.83 -2.81
C ASP A 78 -12.82 19.05 -2.32
N GLU A 79 -12.18 19.90 -1.51
CA GLU A 79 -12.82 21.08 -0.93
C GLU A 79 -11.80 22.20 -0.64
N ASP A 80 -12.29 23.44 -0.59
CA ASP A 80 -11.50 24.60 -0.13
C ASP A 80 -11.53 24.72 1.40
N TYR A 81 -10.74 23.87 2.03
CA TYR A 81 -10.61 23.77 3.49
C TYR A 81 -9.99 25.02 4.13
N PHE A 82 -9.11 25.71 3.41
CA PHE A 82 -8.29 26.79 3.96
C PHE A 82 -8.56 28.18 3.36
N LYS A 83 -9.54 28.30 2.45
CA LYS A 83 -9.86 29.54 1.71
C LYS A 83 -8.72 30.01 0.80
N LEU A 84 -7.95 29.06 0.28
CA LEU A 84 -6.80 29.27 -0.61
C LEU A 84 -6.98 28.57 -1.96
N GLY A 85 -8.18 28.04 -2.22
CA GLY A 85 -8.51 27.23 -3.39
C GLY A 85 -8.79 25.78 -3.00
N VAL A 86 -9.38 25.03 -3.93
CA VAL A 86 -9.77 23.63 -3.70
C VAL A 86 -8.53 22.77 -3.50
N CYS A 87 -8.49 22.02 -2.39
CA CYS A 87 -7.52 20.95 -2.21
C CYS A 87 -8.00 19.69 -2.92
N HIS A 88 -7.14 19.16 -3.79
CA HIS A 88 -7.34 17.93 -4.52
C HIS A 88 -6.66 16.79 -3.79
N TRP A 89 -7.44 15.77 -3.47
CA TRP A 89 -6.97 14.54 -2.85
C TRP A 89 -6.71 13.47 -3.89
N ASP A 90 -5.69 12.66 -3.65
CA ASP A 90 -5.48 11.44 -4.40
C ASP A 90 -4.86 10.35 -3.53
N VAL A 91 -4.98 9.11 -3.98
CA VAL A 91 -4.25 7.98 -3.40
C VAL A 91 -2.80 8.03 -3.85
N THR A 92 -1.88 7.93 -2.90
CA THR A 92 -0.43 7.98 -3.15
C THR A 92 0.29 6.69 -2.82
N SER A 93 -0.34 5.82 -2.03
CA SER A 93 0.18 4.48 -1.78
C SER A 93 -0.91 3.48 -1.43
N VAL A 94 -0.61 2.22 -1.69
CA VAL A 94 -1.38 1.07 -1.22
C VAL A 94 -0.40 0.02 -0.72
N GLY A 95 -0.70 -0.58 0.42
CA GLY A 95 0.06 -1.69 0.95
C GLY A 95 -0.85 -2.71 1.61
N VAL A 96 -0.33 -3.90 1.82
CA VAL A 96 -0.99 -4.97 2.57
C VAL A 96 -0.06 -5.48 3.66
N GLY A 97 -0.66 -6.00 4.73
CA GLY A 97 0.06 -6.59 5.85
C GLY A 97 -0.39 -8.02 6.13
N ALA A 98 0.55 -8.88 6.50
CA ALA A 98 0.28 -10.21 7.02
C ALA A 98 1.25 -10.53 8.17
N ILE A 99 0.82 -11.36 9.11
CA ILE A 99 1.62 -11.80 10.25
C ILE A 99 1.82 -13.30 10.16
N ALA A 100 3.07 -13.75 10.30
CA ALA A 100 3.43 -15.15 10.48
C ALA A 100 4.37 -15.31 11.66
N GLN A 101 4.00 -16.18 12.59
CA GLN A 101 4.75 -16.56 13.79
C GLN A 101 5.25 -15.35 14.61
N GLY A 102 4.45 -14.28 14.64
CA GLY A 102 4.76 -13.03 15.34
C GLY A 102 5.62 -12.03 14.55
N VAL A 103 5.93 -12.29 13.28
CA VAL A 103 6.64 -11.38 12.38
C VAL A 103 5.67 -10.79 11.37
N ARG A 104 5.67 -9.46 11.23
CA ARG A 104 4.86 -8.73 10.24
C ARG A 104 5.58 -8.70 8.89
N PHE A 105 4.83 -8.89 7.81
CA PHE A 105 5.25 -8.80 6.43
C PHE A 105 4.36 -7.77 5.76
N SER A 106 4.94 -6.70 5.25
CA SER A 106 4.19 -5.64 4.56
C SER A 106 4.76 -5.44 3.18
N TRP A 107 3.92 -5.46 2.15
CA TRP A 107 4.33 -5.16 0.78
C TRP A 107 3.29 -4.26 0.11
N GLY A 108 3.74 -3.44 -0.82
CA GLY A 108 2.92 -2.38 -1.39
C GLY A 108 3.74 -1.47 -2.27
N ALA A 109 3.08 -0.43 -2.75
CA ALA A 109 3.66 0.57 -3.62
C ALA A 109 3.26 1.97 -3.13
N GLY A 110 4.20 2.90 -3.16
CA GLY A 110 3.97 4.30 -2.81
C GLY A 110 4.75 5.25 -3.71
N GLY A 111 4.25 6.48 -3.85
CA GLY A 111 4.85 7.49 -4.73
C GLY A 111 4.90 7.01 -6.18
N GLU A 112 6.07 7.07 -6.82
CA GLU A 112 6.25 6.67 -8.22
C GLU A 112 5.90 5.19 -8.46
N ALA A 113 6.22 4.30 -7.51
CA ALA A 113 5.88 2.88 -7.62
C ALA A 113 4.37 2.65 -7.63
N PHE A 114 3.58 3.47 -6.91
CA PHE A 114 2.12 3.38 -6.97
C PHE A 114 1.58 3.78 -8.34
N GLU A 115 2.15 4.81 -8.96
CA GLU A 115 1.78 5.22 -10.32
C GLU A 115 2.16 4.15 -11.36
N GLU A 116 3.28 3.47 -11.18
CA GLU A 116 3.66 2.29 -11.97
C GLU A 116 2.68 1.14 -11.74
N LEU A 117 2.32 0.85 -10.49
CA LEU A 117 1.34 -0.17 -10.13
C LEU A 117 -0.02 0.08 -10.80
N LEU A 118 -0.48 1.33 -10.89
CA LEU A 118 -1.72 1.68 -11.58
C LEU A 118 -1.68 1.45 -13.10
N ARG A 119 -0.49 1.54 -13.72
CA ARG A 119 -0.31 1.34 -15.17
C ARG A 119 -0.01 -0.11 -15.53
N ASP A 120 0.90 -0.74 -14.80
CA ASP A 120 1.60 -1.98 -15.14
C ASP A 120 1.47 -3.06 -14.06
N SER A 121 0.33 -3.12 -13.37
CA SER A 121 0.00 -4.18 -12.39
C SER A 121 0.15 -5.61 -12.97
N PRO A 122 0.63 -6.60 -12.19
CA PRO A 122 0.99 -6.52 -10.78
C PRO A 122 2.44 -6.11 -10.52
N GLU A 123 2.70 -5.50 -9.35
CA GLU A 123 4.04 -5.35 -8.80
C GLU A 123 4.42 -6.57 -7.96
N ILE A 124 5.69 -6.97 -8.03
CA ILE A 124 6.25 -8.12 -7.34
C ILE A 124 7.37 -7.70 -6.37
N SER A 125 7.21 -8.12 -5.12
CA SER A 125 8.24 -8.02 -4.08
C SER A 125 8.60 -9.42 -3.58
N TYR A 126 9.73 -9.51 -2.89
CA TYR A 126 10.26 -10.76 -2.38
C TYR A 126 10.61 -10.64 -0.91
N PHE A 127 10.38 -11.70 -0.15
CA PHE A 127 10.83 -11.82 1.23
C PHE A 127 11.77 -13.00 1.37
N LYS A 128 12.77 -12.88 2.26
CA LYS A 128 13.61 -14.03 2.61
C LYS A 128 12.76 -15.08 3.33
N LYS A 129 12.88 -16.34 2.91
CA LYS A 129 12.29 -17.49 3.62
C LYS A 129 12.77 -17.56 5.06
N SER A 130 14.02 -17.17 5.34
CA SER A 130 14.57 -17.12 6.69
C SER A 130 13.91 -16.08 7.60
N ALA A 131 13.25 -15.05 7.04
CA ALA A 131 12.50 -14.08 7.85
C ALA A 131 11.19 -14.69 8.41
N TYR A 132 10.72 -15.79 7.81
CA TYR A 132 9.50 -16.46 8.19
C TYR A 132 9.64 -17.13 9.56
N GLY A 133 9.10 -16.48 10.59
CA GLY A 133 9.22 -16.91 11.99
C GLY A 133 10.48 -16.46 12.70
N ASP A 134 11.31 -15.62 12.08
CA ASP A 134 12.43 -14.98 12.77
C ASP A 134 11.94 -13.87 13.69
N ARG A 135 11.72 -14.21 14.96
CA ARG A 135 11.23 -13.27 15.98
C ARG A 135 12.16 -12.10 16.24
N SER A 136 13.43 -12.14 15.81
CA SER A 136 14.30 -10.96 15.89
C SER A 136 13.79 -9.80 15.02
N LEU A 137 12.99 -10.10 13.99
CA LEU A 137 12.35 -9.13 13.11
C LEU A 137 11.00 -8.64 13.62
N ALA A 138 10.42 -9.24 14.66
CA ALA A 138 9.10 -8.86 15.17
C ALA A 138 8.94 -7.35 15.49
N PRO A 139 9.95 -6.64 16.03
CA PRO A 139 9.84 -5.19 16.29
C PRO A 139 9.79 -4.32 15.04
N TYR A 140 10.29 -4.82 13.90
CA TYR A 140 10.53 -4.03 12.69
C TYR A 140 9.66 -4.48 11.50
N GLY A 141 9.28 -5.76 11.48
CA GLY A 141 8.77 -6.44 10.31
C GLY A 141 9.87 -7.02 9.44
N ALA A 142 9.49 -7.97 8.58
CA ALA A 142 10.36 -8.52 7.56
C ALA A 142 10.59 -7.49 6.44
N PRO A 143 11.84 -7.27 6.01
CA PRO A 143 12.12 -6.39 4.88
C PRO A 143 11.74 -7.06 3.56
N ASP A 144 11.09 -6.30 2.68
CA ASP A 144 10.82 -6.73 1.32
C ASP A 144 11.95 -6.30 0.35
N TYR A 145 12.03 -6.99 -0.78
CA TYR A 145 13.09 -6.83 -1.76
C TYR A 145 12.51 -6.76 -3.17
N SER A 146 12.95 -5.77 -3.95
CA SER A 146 12.71 -5.70 -5.39
C SER A 146 13.58 -6.72 -6.15
N PRO A 147 13.11 -7.28 -7.28
CA PRO A 147 13.92 -8.18 -8.12
C PRO A 147 15.21 -7.52 -8.66
N LEU A 148 15.29 -6.19 -8.63
CA LEU A 148 16.46 -5.44 -9.08
C LEU A 148 17.62 -5.47 -8.07
N ARG A 149 17.35 -5.78 -6.79
CA ARG A 149 18.32 -5.77 -5.70
C ARG A 149 19.37 -6.91 -5.84
N PRO A 150 20.67 -6.65 -5.61
CA PRO A 150 21.71 -7.67 -5.69
C PRO A 150 21.47 -8.90 -4.80
N GLU A 151 20.89 -8.71 -3.62
CA GLU A 151 20.65 -9.75 -2.63
C GLU A 151 19.70 -10.84 -3.15
N TYR A 152 18.64 -10.43 -3.85
CA TYR A 152 17.74 -11.37 -4.54
C TYR A 152 18.46 -12.05 -5.72
N LYS A 153 19.20 -11.28 -6.52
CA LYS A 153 19.91 -11.81 -7.71
C LYS A 153 20.97 -12.85 -7.39
N GLN A 154 21.65 -12.73 -6.25
CA GLN A 154 22.69 -13.68 -5.84
C GLN A 154 22.11 -15.04 -5.44
N ASN A 155 21.02 -15.05 -4.64
CA ASN A 155 20.42 -16.27 -4.12
C ASN A 155 18.88 -16.23 -4.23
N PRO A 156 18.29 -16.30 -5.44
CA PRO A 156 16.85 -16.15 -5.62
C PRO A 156 16.04 -17.24 -4.91
N ASP A 157 16.61 -18.45 -4.76
CA ASP A 157 15.97 -19.59 -4.09
C ASP A 157 15.74 -19.37 -2.58
N ASP A 158 16.44 -18.40 -1.98
CA ASP A 158 16.26 -18.04 -0.56
C ASP A 158 15.01 -17.19 -0.33
N PHE A 159 14.32 -16.78 -1.39
CA PHE A 159 13.20 -15.85 -1.33
C PHE A 159 11.89 -16.51 -1.76
N PHE A 160 10.78 -15.94 -1.31
CA PHE A 160 9.45 -16.24 -1.83
C PHE A 160 8.77 -14.98 -2.35
N PRO A 161 8.00 -15.07 -3.44
CA PRO A 161 7.35 -13.92 -4.05
C PRO A 161 6.03 -13.56 -3.36
N VAL A 162 5.77 -12.27 -3.29
CA VAL A 162 4.47 -11.66 -2.99
C VAL A 162 4.14 -10.67 -4.11
N THR A 163 2.86 -10.49 -4.41
CA THR A 163 2.45 -9.48 -5.40
C THR A 163 1.33 -8.62 -4.88
N ILE A 164 1.26 -7.40 -5.40
CA ILE A 164 0.11 -6.52 -5.26
C ILE A 164 -0.30 -6.05 -6.66
N ALA A 165 -1.61 -6.01 -6.91
CA ALA A 165 -2.18 -5.49 -8.13
C ALA A 165 -3.30 -4.53 -7.77
N VAL A 166 -3.42 -3.44 -8.52
CA VAL A 166 -4.54 -2.51 -8.43
C VAL A 166 -5.17 -2.37 -9.80
N LYS A 167 -6.49 -2.51 -9.86
CA LYS A 167 -7.25 -2.41 -11.12
C LYS A 167 -8.46 -1.54 -10.91
N GLU A 168 -8.73 -0.64 -11.85
CA GLU A 168 -9.98 0.09 -11.86
C GLU A 168 -11.14 -0.90 -12.05
N ALA A 169 -12.07 -0.94 -11.10
CA ALA A 169 -13.23 -1.79 -11.16
C ALA A 169 -14.29 -1.08 -11.99
N LYS A 170 -14.22 -1.25 -13.33
CA LYS A 170 -15.24 -0.72 -14.24
C LYS A 170 -16.62 -1.31 -13.87
N PRO A 171 -17.69 -0.49 -13.91
CA PRO A 171 -19.06 -0.95 -13.69
C PRO A 171 -19.53 -1.98 -14.72
#